data_AF-A0A9D1LGV9-F1
#
_entry.id   AF-A0A9D1LGV9-F1
#
_cell.length_a   1.000
_cell.length_b   1.000
_cell.length_c   1.000
_cell.angle_alpha   90.00
_cell.angle_beta   90.00
_cell.angle_gamma   90.00
#
_symmetry.space_group_name_H-M   'P 1'
#
loop_
_entity.id
_entity.type
_entity.pdbx_description
1 polymer ?
#
loop_
_entity_poly.entity_id
_entity_poly.type
_entity_poly.pdbx_seq_one_letter_code
_entity_poly.pdbx_strand_id
1 'polypeptide(L)' 'MSKNRSDLKTYINYIDKNIKTPNQNPTLGIILCRKDNEFVFEYVPNDNVIDREYELI' A
#
# COMPACT_ATOMS: atom_id res chain seq x y z
N MET A 1 4.85 9.37 8.42
CA MET A 1 4.97 8.27 7.45
C MET A 1 4.88 6.87 8.08
N SER A 2 5.56 6.55 9.20
CA SER A 2 5.52 5.18 9.76
C SER A 2 4.12 4.69 10.19
N LYS A 3 3.25 5.57 10.71
CA LYS A 3 1.89 5.20 11.13
C LYS A 3 1.01 4.71 9.96
N ASN A 4 1.02 5.44 8.83
CA ASN A 4 0.20 5.11 7.66
C ASN A 4 0.58 3.75 7.06
N ARG A 5 1.86 3.39 7.08
CA ARG A 5 2.34 2.08 6.61
C ARG A 5 1.85 0.94 7.49
N SER A 6 1.83 1.14 8.82
CA SER A 6 1.30 0.16 9.77
C SER A 6 -0.21 -0.05 9.59
N ASP A 7 -0.94 1.04 9.42
CA ASP A 7 -2.39 1.00 9.21
C ASP A 7 -2.71 0.29 7.89
N LEU A 8 -2.01 0.63 6.80
CA LEU A 8 -2.19 -0.04 5.50
C LEU A 8 -1.91 -1.54 5.56
N LYS A 9 -0.81 -1.96 6.21
CA LYS A 9 -0.50 -3.39 6.41
C LYS A 9 -1.64 -4.12 7.12
N THR A 10 -2.30 -3.48 8.08
CA THR A 10 -3.44 -4.05 8.80
C THR A 10 -4.63 -4.26 7.86
N TYR A 11 -4.93 -3.29 6.99
CA TYR A 11 -5.99 -3.41 5.99
C TYR A 11 -5.71 -4.48 4.94
N ILE A 12 -4.49 -4.55 4.39
CA ILE A 12 -4.08 -5.59 3.44
C ILE A 12 -4.27 -6.98 4.07
N ASN A 13 -3.78 -7.17 5.30
CA ASN A 13 -3.91 -8.43 6.01
C ASN A 13 -5.36 -8.82 6.27
N TYR A 14 -6.22 -7.85 6.58
CA TYR A 14 -7.64 -8.11 6.77
C TYR A 14 -8.29 -8.60 5.47
N ILE A 15 -7.99 -7.95 4.33
CA ILE A 15 -8.52 -8.35 3.02
C ILE A 15 -8.03 -9.75 2.64
N ASP A 16 -6.73 -10.01 2.77
CA ASP A 16 -6.12 -11.30 2.44
C ASP A 16 -6.70 -12.45 3.28
N LYS A 17 -7.03 -12.21 4.55
CA LYS A 17 -7.54 -13.24 5.47
C LYS A 17 -9.06 -13.43 5.43
N ASN A 18 -9.83 -12.36 5.20
CA ASN A 18 -11.27 -12.39 5.44
C ASN A 18 -12.12 -12.17 4.19
N ILE A 19 -11.57 -11.54 3.14
CA ILE A 19 -12.33 -11.18 1.94
C ILE A 19 -11.88 -11.99 0.74
N LYS A 20 -10.58 -12.26 0.63
CA LYS A 20 -10.04 -12.97 -0.53
C LYS A 20 -10.40 -14.44 -0.57
N THR A 21 -10.62 -14.88 -1.80
CA THR A 21 -10.78 -16.28 -2.15
C THR A 21 -9.42 -16.88 -2.53
N PRO A 22 -9.23 -18.21 -2.42
CA PRO A 22 -7.95 -18.87 -2.71
C PRO A 22 -7.40 -18.64 -4.12
N ASN A 23 -8.26 -18.28 -5.08
CA ASN A 23 -7.89 -18.09 -6.48
C ASN A 23 -7.58 -16.62 -6.83
N GLN A 24 -7.57 -15.71 -5.85
CA GLN A 24 -7.27 -14.29 -6.07
C GLN A 24 -5.81 -13.96 -5.78
N ASN A 25 -5.24 -13.08 -6.62
CA ASN A 25 -3.87 -12.59 -6.46
C ASN A 25 -3.65 -11.84 -5.13
N PRO A 26 -2.40 -11.77 -4.61
CA PRO A 26 -2.02 -10.94 -3.46
C PRO A 26 -2.62 -9.52 -3.48
N THR A 27 -3.06 -9.01 -2.33
CA THR A 27 -3.63 -7.67 -2.24
C THR A 27 -2.53 -6.62 -2.36
N LEU A 28 -2.73 -5.65 -3.26
CA LEU A 28 -1.83 -4.53 -3.48
C LEU A 28 -2.28 -3.33 -2.63
N GLY A 29 -1.51 -2.93 -1.62
CA GLY A 29 -1.79 -1.68 -0.88
C GLY A 29 -1.04 -0.50 -1.47
N ILE A 30 -1.77 0.54 -1.90
CA ILE A 30 -1.21 1.81 -2.39
C ILE A 30 -1.57 2.91 -1.39
N ILE A 31 -0.58 3.67 -0.96
CA ILE A 31 -0.78 4.92 -0.22
C ILE A 31 -0.48 6.08 -1.16
N LEU A 32 -1.47 6.96 -1.36
CA LEU A 32 -1.27 8.27 -1.98
C LEU A 32 -1.10 9.30 -0.87
N CYS A 33 0.07 9.95 -0.83
CA CYS A 33 0.33 11.03 0.11
C CYS A 33 0.88 12.24 -0.64
N ARG A 34 0.45 13.43 -0.23
CA ARG A 34 1.11 14.66 -0.67
C ARG A 34 2.28 14.93 0.25
N LYS A 35 3.48 15.04 -0.31
CA LYS A 35 4.67 15.51 0.40
C LYS A 35 5.08 16.81 -0.28
N ASP A 36 4.97 17.90 0.47
CA ASP A 36 5.11 19.26 -0.06
C ASP A 36 4.12 19.54 -1.21
N ASN A 37 4.62 19.81 -2.42
CA ASN A 37 3.83 20.07 -3.63
C ASN A 37 3.71 18.85 -4.56
N GLU A 38 4.29 17.71 -4.18
CA GLU A 38 4.37 16.52 -5.02
C GLU A 38 3.51 15.37 -4.48
N PHE A 39 2.96 14.58 -5.40
CA PHE A 39 2.28 13.35 -5.07
C PHE A 39 3.28 12.21 -4.96
N VAL A 40 3.29 11.54 -3.81
CA VAL A 40 4.14 10.37 -3.55
C VAL A 40 3.23 9.15 -3.45
N PHE A 41 3.59 8.09 -4.18
CA PHE A 41 2.95 6.78 -4.11
C PHE A 41 3.87 5.81 -3.37
N GLU A 42 3.37 5.20 -2.30
CA GLU A 42 4.08 4.12 -1.62
C GLU A 42 3.36 2.80 -1.87
N TYR A 43 4.12 1.78 -2.28
CA TYR A 43 3.62 0.43 -2.46
C TYR A 43 4.12 -0.50 -1.34
N VAL A 44 3.19 -1.24 -0.72
CA VAL A 44 3.49 -2.24 0.32
C VAL A 44 3.12 -3.64 -0.15
N PRO A 45 4.02 -4.36 -0.85
CA PRO A 45 3.91 -5.80 -1.06
C PRO A 45 4.22 -6.52 0.24
N ASN A 46 3.27 -7.28 0.77
CA ASN A 46 3.30 -8.28 1.85
C ASN A 46 4.31 -8.14 3.01
N ASP A 47 5.60 -7.85 2.79
CA ASP A 47 6.57 -7.49 3.85
C ASP A 47 7.55 -6.35 3.51
N ASN A 48 7.79 -6.02 2.24
CA ASN A 48 8.80 -5.03 1.82
C ASN A 48 8.15 -3.74 1.32
N VAL A 49 8.32 -2.61 2.00
CA VAL A 49 7.83 -1.32 1.47
C VAL A 49 8.82 -0.81 0.41
N ILE A 50 8.35 -0.57 -0.82
CA ILE A 50 9.15 0.06 -1.87
C ILE A 50 8.56 1.45 -2.12
N ASP A 51 9.33 2.47 -1.77
CA ASP A 51 8.99 3.87 -2.04
C ASP A 51 9.41 4.16 -3.49
N ARG A 52 8.45 4.53 -4.35
CA ARG A 52 8.71 4.94 -5.74
C ARG A 52 8.02 6.27 -5.99
N GLU A 53 8.79 7.30 -6.28
CA GLU A 53 8.26 8.58 -6.75
C GLU A 53 7.80 8.39 -8.20
N TYR A 54 6.51 8.63 -8.45
CA TYR A 54 5.94 8.67 -9.79
C TYR A 54 5.37 10.06 -10.01
N GLU A 55 5.79 10.72 -11.08
CA GLU A 55 5.22 11.98 -11.51
C GLU A 55 3.88 11.70 -12.21
N LEU A 56 2.82 12.38 -11.78
CA LEU A 56 1.52 12.28 -12.43
C LEU A 56 1.59 13.11 -13.73
N ILE A 57 1.83 12.46 -14.86
CA ILE A 57 1.88 13.08 -16.20
C ILE A 57 0.46 13.43 -16.67
#